data_AF-A0A0E0F236-F1
#
_entry.id   AF-A0A0E0F236-F1
#
_cell.length_a   1.000
_cell.length_b   1.000
_cell.length_c   1.000
_cell.angle_alpha   90.00
_cell.angle_beta   90.00
_cell.angle_gamma   90.00
#
_symmetry.space_group_name_H-M   'P 1'
#
loop_
_entity.id
_entity.type
_entity.pdbx_description
1 polymer ?
#
loop_
_entity_poly.entity_id
_entity_poly.type
_entity_poly.pdbx_seq_one_letter_code
_entity_poly.pdbx_strand_id
1 'polypeptide(L)'
;MMISIGVLAATGVRVANELGAGSARRAKFAIFNVVTSSFLIGFILFVLFLFFRGSLAYIFTESKAIANAYIFTESKAIANAVDDLAPLLAFSILLNSVQPALSSVAIGSGWQSIVAYVNVALYYLIGIPIGAILGYALGFQEKSITQDA
;
A
#
# COMPACT_ATOMS: atom_id res chain seq x y z
N MET A 1 7.61 8.82 2.08
CA MET A 1 7.29 9.25 0.71
C MET A 1 8.52 9.69 -0.10
N MET A 2 9.50 10.40 0.46
CA MET A 2 10.67 10.86 -0.33
C MET A 2 11.61 9.74 -0.79
N ILE A 3 11.83 8.70 0.04
CA ILE A 3 12.71 7.56 -0.29
C ILE A 3 12.17 6.77 -1.50
N SER A 4 10.85 6.56 -1.54
CA SER A 4 10.16 5.81 -2.59
C SER A 4 10.29 6.47 -3.97
N ILE A 5 10.26 7.81 -4.01
CA ILE A 5 10.40 8.60 -5.26
C ILE A 5 11.84 8.48 -5.81
N GLY A 6 12.84 8.49 -4.93
CA GLY A 6 14.25 8.29 -5.34
C GLY A 6 14.50 6.92 -5.95
N VAL A 7 13.96 5.86 -5.34
CA VAL A 7 14.05 4.48 -5.87
C VAL A 7 13.29 4.35 -7.20
N LEU A 8 12.14 5.01 -7.32
CA LEU A 8 11.34 5.04 -8.54
C LEU A 8 12.12 5.71 -9.70
N ALA A 9 12.75 6.86 -9.46
CA ALA A 9 13.54 7.55 -10.46
C ALA A 9 14.76 6.72 -10.91
N ALA A 10 15.53 6.18 -9.96
CA ALA A 10 16.73 5.40 -10.27
C ALA A 10 16.42 4.13 -11.08
N THR A 11 15.35 3.43 -10.71
CA THR A 11 14.93 2.20 -11.39
C THR A 11 14.40 2.49 -12.78
N GLY A 12 13.56 3.52 -12.93
CA GLY A 12 13.00 3.92 -14.22
C GLY A 12 14.10 4.26 -15.22
N VAL A 13 15.11 5.03 -14.80
CA VAL A 13 16.27 5.38 -15.65
C VAL A 13 17.07 4.14 -16.05
N ARG A 14 17.29 3.19 -15.13
CA ARG A 14 18.01 1.95 -15.43
C ARG A 14 17.28 1.11 -16.48
N VAL A 15 15.97 0.93 -16.32
CA VAL A 15 15.15 0.17 -17.27
C VAL A 15 15.15 0.86 -18.64
N ALA A 16 14.98 2.19 -18.68
CA ALA A 16 15.04 2.97 -19.92
C ALA A 16 16.38 2.85 -20.63
N ASN A 17 17.49 2.88 -19.89
CA ASN A 17 18.84 2.77 -20.46
C ASN A 17 19.11 1.38 -21.06
N GLU A 18 18.69 0.30 -20.40
CA GLU A 18 18.86 -1.06 -20.92
C GLU A 18 17.99 -1.33 -22.16
N LEU A 19 16.79 -0.74 -22.21
CA LEU A 19 15.92 -0.76 -23.40
C LEU A 19 16.52 0.07 -24.54
N GLY A 20 17.03 1.27 -24.26
CA GLY A 20 17.67 2.15 -25.26
C GLY A 20 18.96 1.56 -25.83
N ALA A 21 19.69 0.75 -25.05
CA ALA A 21 20.85 -0.01 -25.52
C ALA A 21 20.48 -1.25 -26.37
N GLY A 22 19.18 -1.49 -26.63
CA GLY A 22 18.70 -2.63 -27.42
C GLY A 22 18.75 -3.97 -26.70
N SER A 23 18.99 -3.99 -25.38
CA SER A 23 19.15 -5.22 -24.60
C SER A 23 17.88 -5.59 -23.82
N ALA A 24 16.91 -6.17 -24.51
CA ALA A 24 15.66 -6.63 -23.88
C ALA A 24 15.88 -7.63 -22.72
N ARG A 25 16.93 -8.46 -22.80
CA ARG A 25 17.27 -9.41 -21.73
C ARG A 25 17.72 -8.71 -20.46
N ARG A 26 18.55 -7.67 -20.56
CA ARG A 26 19.03 -6.90 -19.41
C ARG A 26 17.93 -6.03 -18.80
N ALA A 27 17.07 -5.45 -19.64
CA ALA A 27 15.89 -4.73 -19.18
C ALA A 27 14.96 -5.64 -18.34
N LYS A 28 14.65 -6.85 -18.83
CA LYS A 28 13.86 -7.84 -18.08
C LYS A 28 14.52 -8.23 -16.75
N PHE A 29 15.84 -8.41 -16.74
CA PHE A 29 16.57 -8.72 -15.51
C PHE A 29 16.51 -7.57 -14.50
N ALA A 30 16.66 -6.32 -14.94
CA ALA A 30 16.54 -5.15 -14.09
C ALA A 30 15.14 -5.02 -13.47
N ILE A 31 14.09 -5.26 -14.27
CA ILE A 31 12.69 -5.29 -13.82
C ILE A 31 12.48 -6.41 -12.80
N PHE A 32 12.96 -7.62 -13.09
CA PHE A 32 12.83 -8.75 -12.17
C PHE A 32 13.49 -8.47 -10.82
N ASN A 33 14.71 -7.92 -10.84
CA ASN A 33 15.45 -7.60 -9.63
C ASN A 33 14.74 -6.55 -8.78
N VAL A 34 14.22 -5.48 -9.40
CA VAL A 34 13.57 -4.42 -8.62
C VAL A 34 12.25 -4.90 -8.00
N VAL A 35 11.41 -5.60 -8.76
CA VAL A 35 10.13 -6.12 -8.27
C VAL A 35 10.37 -7.11 -7.13
N THR A 36 11.37 -7.98 -7.28
CA THR A 36 11.75 -8.95 -6.23
C THR A 36 12.24 -8.24 -4.98
N SER A 37 13.11 -7.24 -5.09
CA SER A 37 13.61 -6.48 -3.93
C SER A 37 12.49 -5.71 -3.20
N SER A 38 11.58 -5.05 -3.95
CA SER A 38 10.45 -4.33 -3.37
C SER A 38 9.47 -5.28 -2.69
N PHE A 39 9.20 -6.44 -3.30
CA PHE A 39 8.38 -7.46 -2.68
C PHE A 39 9.01 -8.02 -1.40
N LEU A 40 10.31 -8.30 -1.39
CA LEU A 40 11.04 -8.76 -0.20
C LEU A 40 10.98 -7.73 0.94
N ILE A 41 11.22 -6.46 0.64
CA ILE A 41 11.15 -5.39 1.65
C ILE A 41 9.71 -5.26 2.18
N GLY A 42 8.72 -5.24 1.28
CA GLY A 42 7.30 -5.22 1.65
C GLY A 42 6.91 -6.43 2.48
N PHE A 43 7.42 -7.62 2.16
CA PHE A 43 7.14 -8.86 2.87
C PHE A 43 7.79 -8.89 4.26
N ILE A 44 9.03 -8.43 4.40
CA ILE A 44 9.69 -8.29 5.70
C ILE A 44 8.89 -7.33 6.58
N LEU A 45 8.48 -6.18 6.03
CA LEU A 45 7.64 -5.22 6.73
C LEU A 45 6.27 -5.82 7.08
N PHE A 46 5.66 -6.57 6.18
CA PHE A 46 4.38 -7.26 6.42
C PHE A 46 4.48 -8.25 7.59
N VAL A 47 5.50 -9.11 7.59
CA VAL A 47 5.74 -10.07 8.67
C VAL A 47 6.03 -9.34 9.98
N LEU A 48 6.85 -8.29 9.95
CA LEU A 48 7.14 -7.47 11.12
C LEU A 48 5.87 -6.80 11.67
N PHE A 49 5.00 -6.28 10.80
CA PHE A 49 3.70 -5.71 11.18
C PHE A 49 2.76 -6.73 11.80
N LEU A 50 2.76 -7.96 11.30
CA LEU A 50 1.92 -9.04 11.81
C LEU A 50 2.43 -9.54 13.19
N PHE A 51 3.74 -9.65 13.36
CA PHE A 51 4.37 -10.09 14.62
C PHE A 51 4.39 -9.01 15.71
N PHE A 52 4.67 -7.76 15.35
CA PHE A 52 4.71 -6.63 16.27
C PHE A 52 3.37 -5.86 16.33
N ARG A 53 2.26 -6.49 15.95
CA ARG A 53 0.90 -5.90 15.97
C ARG A 53 0.59 -5.18 17.30
N GLY A 54 1.08 -5.70 18.44
CA GLY A 54 0.92 -5.07 19.76
C GLY A 54 1.88 -3.91 20.09
N SER A 55 3.01 -3.75 19.39
CA SER A 55 4.05 -2.76 19.72
C SER A 55 4.26 -1.69 18.64
N LEU A 56 3.84 -1.93 17.39
CA LEU A 56 3.98 -0.98 16.28
C LEU A 56 2.96 0.16 16.32
N ALA A 57 1.81 -0.05 16.97
CA ALA A 57 0.85 1.01 17.29
C ALA A 57 1.50 2.17 18.06
N TYR A 58 2.55 1.88 18.84
CA TYR A 58 3.29 2.90 19.60
C TYR A 58 4.32 3.69 18.76
N ILE A 59 4.79 3.15 17.64
CA ILE A 59 5.91 3.73 16.86
C ILE A 59 5.40 4.46 15.60
N PHE A 60 4.37 3.92 14.94
CA PHE A 60 3.80 4.54 13.72
C PHE A 60 2.69 5.55 14.01
N THR A 61 2.17 5.58 15.24
CA THR A 61 1.26 6.63 15.67
C THR A 61 2.04 7.67 16.48
N GLU A 62 2.49 8.75 15.83
CA GLU A 62 2.97 9.99 16.48
C GLU A 62 1.88 10.74 17.28
N SER A 63 0.83 10.04 17.67
CA SER A 63 -0.08 10.49 18.70
C SER A 63 -0.15 9.30 19.65
N LYS A 64 0.30 9.38 20.89
CA LYS A 64 -0.52 9.95 21.98
C LYS A 64 -2.04 9.72 21.90
N ALA A 65 -2.66 9.30 20.80
CA ALA A 65 -4.07 8.93 20.68
C ALA A 65 -4.35 7.53 21.21
N ILE A 66 -3.40 6.58 21.16
CA ILE A 66 -3.63 5.23 21.72
C ILE A 66 -3.26 5.20 23.21
N ALA A 67 -2.21 5.92 23.61
CA ALA A 67 -1.82 6.06 25.03
C ALA A 67 -2.67 7.09 25.79
N ASN A 68 -3.11 8.21 25.19
CA ASN A 68 -4.09 9.11 25.81
C ASN A 68 -5.55 8.71 25.54
N ALA A 69 -5.86 7.76 24.65
CA ALA A 69 -7.18 7.11 24.69
C ALA A 69 -7.43 6.45 26.05
N TYR A 70 -6.37 6.07 26.77
CA TYR A 70 -6.49 5.55 28.13
C TYR A 70 -6.82 6.62 29.18
N ILE A 71 -6.66 7.92 28.87
CA ILE A 71 -6.82 9.01 29.86
C ILE A 71 -7.84 10.08 29.42
N PHE A 72 -8.16 10.22 28.12
CA PHE A 72 -8.99 11.31 27.57
C PHE A 72 -10.11 10.88 26.61
N THR A 73 -10.39 9.59 26.41
CA THR A 73 -11.50 9.18 25.52
C THR A 73 -12.18 7.91 26.02
N GLU A 74 -13.52 7.89 26.06
CA GLU A 74 -14.34 6.70 26.30
C GLU A 74 -14.26 5.67 25.15
N SER A 75 -13.06 5.19 24.80
CA SER A 75 -12.87 4.47 23.54
C SER A 75 -12.00 3.22 23.67
N LYS A 76 -12.52 2.23 24.39
CA LYS A 76 -12.13 0.82 24.14
C LYS A 76 -12.48 0.37 22.71
N ALA A 77 -13.42 1.06 22.05
CA ALA A 77 -13.87 0.79 20.70
C ALA A 77 -12.79 1.07 19.63
N ILE A 78 -12.09 2.20 19.68
CA ILE A 78 -11.05 2.54 18.68
C ILE A 78 -9.84 1.59 18.80
N ALA A 79 -9.44 1.22 20.02
CA ALA A 79 -8.32 0.28 20.21
C ALA A 79 -8.63 -1.10 19.61
N ASN A 80 -9.85 -1.63 19.83
CA ASN A 80 -10.29 -2.89 19.24
C ASN A 80 -10.48 -2.79 17.72
N ALA A 81 -10.98 -1.66 17.21
CA ALA A 81 -11.13 -1.45 15.77
C ALA A 81 -9.79 -1.37 15.04
N VAL A 82 -8.78 -0.72 15.64
CA VAL A 82 -7.42 -0.69 15.09
C VAL A 82 -6.80 -2.08 15.07
N ASP A 83 -7.06 -2.90 16.10
CA ASP A 83 -6.58 -4.27 16.15
C ASP A 83 -7.24 -5.14 15.07
N ASP A 84 -8.57 -5.04 14.89
CA ASP A 84 -9.31 -5.71 13.82
C ASP A 84 -8.85 -5.28 12.41
N LEU A 85 -8.43 -4.03 12.24
CA LEU A 85 -7.96 -3.48 10.96
C LEU A 85 -6.45 -3.68 10.71
N ALA A 86 -5.67 -4.05 11.74
CA ALA A 86 -4.23 -4.30 11.62
C ALA A 86 -3.83 -5.28 10.49
N PRO A 87 -4.50 -6.43 10.28
CA PRO A 87 -4.18 -7.30 9.15
C PRO A 87 -4.47 -6.64 7.79
N LEU A 88 -5.56 -5.87 7.68
CA LEU A 88 -5.89 -5.12 6.47
C LEU A 88 -4.83 -4.03 6.18
N LEU A 89 -4.36 -3.35 7.21
CA LEU A 89 -3.28 -2.37 7.14
C LEU A 89 -1.96 -3.01 6.71
N ALA A 90 -1.60 -4.17 7.26
CA ALA A 90 -0.41 -4.90 6.85
C ALA A 90 -0.46 -5.28 5.36
N PHE A 91 -1.59 -5.81 4.88
CA PHE A 91 -1.80 -6.09 3.46
C PHE A 91 -1.70 -4.83 2.61
N SER A 92 -2.25 -3.71 3.08
CA SER A 92 -2.14 -2.42 2.39
C SER A 92 -0.69 -1.97 2.26
N ILE A 93 0.14 -2.11 3.30
CA ILE A 93 1.57 -1.79 3.26
C ILE A 93 2.31 -2.67 2.25
N LEU A 94 2.02 -3.98 2.22
CA LEU A 94 2.61 -4.91 1.27
C LEU A 94 2.29 -4.50 -0.18
N LEU A 95 1.02 -4.23 -0.49
CA LEU A 95 0.58 -3.82 -1.82
C LEU A 95 1.16 -2.45 -2.22
N ASN A 96 1.18 -1.49 -1.30
CA ASN A 96 1.78 -0.16 -1.52
C ASN A 96 3.31 -0.21 -1.69
N SER A 97 3.99 -1.27 -1.25
CA SER A 97 5.43 -1.43 -1.47
C SER A 97 5.75 -1.79 -2.93
N VAL A 98 4.87 -2.57 -3.57
CA VAL A 98 5.04 -3.06 -4.94
C VAL A 98 4.60 -2.02 -5.97
N GLN A 99 3.58 -1.21 -5.66
CA GLN A 99 3.01 -0.23 -6.58
C GLN A 99 4.04 0.78 -7.14
N PRO A 100 4.95 1.39 -6.34
CA PRO A 100 5.99 2.26 -6.86
C PRO A 100 6.99 1.53 -7.78
N ALA A 101 7.32 0.27 -7.48
CA ALA A 101 8.22 -0.52 -8.30
C ALA A 101 7.62 -0.78 -9.69
N LEU A 102 6.35 -1.19 -9.74
CA LEU A 102 5.63 -1.41 -11.00
C LEU A 102 5.48 -0.11 -11.81
N SER A 103 5.12 0.99 -11.14
CA SER A 103 5.03 2.31 -11.77
C SER A 103 6.39 2.77 -12.34
N SER A 104 7.49 2.53 -11.62
CA SER A 104 8.84 2.88 -12.09
C SER A 104 9.23 2.15 -13.38
N VAL A 105 8.86 0.87 -13.49
CA VAL A 105 9.12 0.03 -14.66
C VAL A 105 8.27 0.49 -15.85
N ALA A 106 7.01 0.83 -15.61
CA ALA A 106 6.10 1.34 -16.64
C ALA A 106 6.61 2.67 -17.22
N ILE A 107 7.07 3.59 -16.36
CA ILE A 107 7.67 4.86 -16.77
C ILE A 107 8.97 4.61 -17.54
N GLY A 108 9.87 3.76 -17.02
CA GLY A 108 11.14 3.42 -17.66
C GLY A 108 10.99 2.70 -19.01
N SER A 109 9.88 2.00 -19.23
CA SER A 109 9.60 1.31 -20.49
C SER A 109 8.73 2.11 -21.47
N GLY A 110 8.29 3.32 -21.09
CA GLY A 110 7.40 4.16 -21.90
C GLY A 110 5.93 3.74 -21.91
N TRP A 111 5.53 2.78 -21.06
CA TRP A 111 4.17 2.22 -20.98
C TRP A 111 3.27 2.94 -19.96
N GLN A 112 3.72 4.06 -19.41
CA GLN A 112 3.00 4.82 -18.38
C GLN A 112 1.55 5.16 -18.77
N SER A 113 1.26 5.46 -20.04
CA SER A 113 -0.08 5.80 -20.50
C SER A 113 -1.05 4.63 -20.39
N ILE A 114 -0.62 3.42 -20.80
CA ILE A 114 -1.43 2.20 -20.69
C ILE A 114 -1.72 1.90 -19.22
N VAL A 115 -0.69 1.98 -18.37
CA VAL A 115 -0.84 1.75 -16.93
C VAL A 115 -1.76 2.79 -16.29
N ALA A 116 -1.70 4.05 -16.70
CA ALA A 116 -2.61 5.09 -16.23
C ALA A 116 -4.07 4.81 -16.61
N TYR A 117 -4.34 4.42 -17.85
CA TYR A 117 -5.69 4.06 -18.29
C TYR A 117 -6.23 2.85 -17.52
N VAL A 118 -5.43 1.79 -17.37
CA VAL A 118 -5.81 0.61 -16.60
C VAL A 118 -6.07 0.99 -15.14
N ASN A 119 -5.22 1.82 -14.53
CA ASN A 119 -5.39 2.26 -13.15
C ASN A 119 -6.71 3.02 -12.95
N VAL A 120 -7.02 3.99 -13.82
CA VAL A 120 -8.29 4.72 -13.77
C VAL A 120 -9.48 3.78 -13.97
N ALA A 121 -9.43 2.89 -14.96
CA ALA A 121 -10.49 1.92 -15.20
C ALA A 121 -10.74 1.02 -13.97
N LEU A 122 -9.68 0.49 -13.36
CA LEU A 122 -9.79 -0.36 -12.17
C LEU A 122 -10.39 0.42 -10.98
N TYR A 123 -9.92 1.64 -10.71
CA TYR A 123 -10.44 2.43 -9.58
C TYR A 123 -11.91 2.79 -9.75
N TYR A 124 -12.32 3.24 -10.94
CA TYR A 124 -13.68 3.74 -11.17
C TYR A 124 -14.69 2.64 -11.51
N LEU A 125 -14.31 1.62 -12.28
CA LEU A 125 -15.23 0.57 -12.73
C LEU A 125 -15.30 -0.62 -11.78
N ILE A 126 -14.27 -0.84 -10.96
CA ILE A 126 -14.21 -1.99 -10.04
C ILE A 126 -14.15 -1.51 -8.59
N GLY A 127 -13.25 -0.59 -8.27
CA GLY A 127 -13.08 -0.06 -6.92
C GLY A 127 -14.36 0.57 -6.36
N ILE A 128 -14.97 1.50 -7.11
CA ILE A 128 -16.21 2.17 -6.67
C ILE A 128 -17.38 1.18 -6.55
N PRO A 129 -17.67 0.30 -7.53
CA PRO A 129 -18.77 -0.65 -7.39
C PRO A 129 -18.55 -1.67 -6.27
N ILE A 130 -17.33 -2.21 -6.10
CA ILE A 130 -17.03 -3.10 -4.98
C ILE A 130 -17.17 -2.36 -3.65
N GLY A 131 -16.66 -1.13 -3.55
CA GLY A 131 -16.82 -0.30 -2.35
C GLY A 131 -18.28 -0.01 -2.02
N ALA A 132 -19.10 0.28 -3.03
CA ALA A 132 -20.54 0.47 -2.87
C ALA A 132 -21.22 -0.83 -2.44
N ILE A 133 -20.90 -1.98 -3.05
CA ILE A 133 -21.46 -3.28 -2.66
C ILE A 133 -21.05 -3.64 -1.22
N LEU A 134 -19.78 -3.49 -0.85
CA LEU A 134 -19.31 -3.74 0.51
C LEU A 134 -19.94 -2.79 1.54
N GLY A 135 -20.16 -1.53 1.17
CA GLY A 135 -20.81 -0.53 2.03
C GLY A 135 -22.32 -0.77 2.22
N TYR A 136 -23.04 -0.99 1.12
CA TYR A 136 -24.51 -1.10 1.13
C TYR A 136 -25.02 -2.53 1.34
N ALA A 137 -24.36 -3.58 0.80
CA ALA A 137 -24.85 -4.96 0.87
C ALA A 137 -24.33 -5.73 2.10
N LEU A 138 -23.17 -5.34 2.66
CA LEU A 138 -22.57 -5.95 3.84
C LEU A 138 -22.71 -5.11 5.13
N GLY A 139 -23.41 -3.97 5.07
CA GLY A 139 -23.78 -3.19 6.26
C GLY A 139 -22.63 -2.55 7.04
N PHE A 140 -21.41 -2.51 6.48
CA PHE A 140 -20.26 -1.87 7.16
C PHE A 140 -20.43 -0.36 7.37
N GLN A 141 -21.42 0.26 6.74
CA GLN A 141 -21.82 1.64 7.06
C GLN A 141 -22.36 1.77 8.50
N GLU A 142 -23.05 0.77 9.04
CA GLU A 142 -23.69 0.88 10.37
C GLU A 142 -22.68 0.77 11.53
N LYS A 143 -21.52 0.13 11.33
CA LYS A 143 -20.50 0.06 12.40
C LYS A 143 -19.72 1.37 12.60
N SER A 144 -19.94 2.39 11.76
CA SER A 144 -19.33 3.72 11.92
C SER A 144 -20.29 4.82 12.37
N ILE A 145 -21.62 4.62 12.32
CA ILE A 145 -22.61 5.66 12.68
C ILE A 145 -23.61 5.25 13.77
N THR A 146 -23.66 3.99 14.20
CA THR A 146 -24.68 3.52 15.17
C THR A 146 -24.11 3.14 16.54
N GLN A 147 -22.97 3.71 16.95
CA GLN A 147 -22.47 3.60 18.33
C GLN A 147 -22.59 4.93 19.11
N ASP A 148 -23.52 5.81 18.72
CA ASP A 148 -23.90 7.02 19.46
C ASP A 148 -25.43 7.25 19.43
N ALA A 149 -26.21 6.22 19.77
CA ALA A 149 -27.64 6.36 20.10
C ALA A 149 -28.06 5.40 21.22
#